data_AF-A0A941VPN4-F1
#
_entry.id   AF-A0A941VPN4-F1
#
_cell.length_a   1.000
_cell.length_b   1.000
_cell.length_c   1.000
_cell.angle_alpha   90.00
_cell.angle_beta   90.00
_cell.angle_gamma   90.00
#
_symmetry.space_group_name_H-M   'P 1'
#
loop_
_entity.id
_entity.type
_entity.pdbx_description
1 polymer ?
#
loop_
_entity_poly.entity_id
_entity_poly.type
_entity_poly.pdbx_seq_one_letter_code
_entity_poly.pdbx_strand_id
1 'polypeptide(L)'
;MNATKVVSGLENRLWILPALCILTIVIGQLCAAKCAFIQGDILGIDLNIFGILFYSLLLVSLLVYRKFYPEDWFMKAIAAVASAGVGAELILVKFQVENNVYCPKCLISGFFFIVMFFLVARHLKKWVIILLIAAGLLFTSFTFNGSIIPSYGEEAYPQFGSDKARVEIIVYSDYFCPHCKKIDEQVNTILGKLKDRVRIRFVDVPLHPGSLEYAEVFLYAWFVSGNNLETAVTVRELLFDTAVKKTDQDGVIALLKSKGVPVKSDRERARSIFRGFYNESMKTDKVNATPAIVIVQGGERKKYVGGKEILKALEALSSP
;
A
#
# COMPACT_ATOMS: atom_id res chain seq x y z
N MET A 1 -24.88 -22.42 -35.91
CA MET A 1 -25.52 -22.08 -34.63
C MET A 1 -26.10 -20.68 -34.74
N ASN A 2 -27.43 -20.51 -34.66
CA ASN A 2 -28.08 -19.20 -34.79
C ASN A 2 -27.61 -18.25 -33.68
N ALA A 3 -27.13 -17.06 -34.08
CA ALA A 3 -26.67 -16.00 -33.17
C ALA A 3 -27.71 -15.68 -32.07
N THR A 4 -29.00 -15.78 -32.39
CA THR A 4 -30.13 -15.61 -31.47
C THR A 4 -30.18 -16.63 -30.33
N LYS A 5 -29.84 -17.91 -30.56
CA LYS A 5 -29.78 -18.94 -29.49
C LYS A 5 -28.57 -18.76 -28.58
N VAL A 6 -27.46 -18.25 -29.12
CA VAL A 6 -26.25 -17.94 -28.34
C VAL A 6 -26.52 -16.73 -27.44
N VAL A 7 -27.19 -15.70 -27.97
CA VAL A 7 -27.55 -14.48 -27.22
C VAL A 7 -28.54 -14.78 -26.08
N SER A 8 -29.57 -15.60 -26.32
CA SER A 8 -30.53 -15.98 -25.27
C SER A 8 -29.92 -16.83 -24.15
N GLY A 9 -28.96 -17.70 -24.49
CA GLY A 9 -28.20 -18.47 -23.50
C GLY A 9 -27.25 -17.61 -22.65
N LEU A 10 -26.75 -16.51 -23.22
CA LEU A 10 -25.86 -15.57 -22.56
C LEU A 10 -26.61 -14.58 -21.64
N GLU A 11 -27.82 -14.16 -22.03
CA GLU A 11 -28.71 -13.34 -21.19
C GLU A 11 -29.09 -14.04 -19.87
N ASN A 12 -29.39 -15.34 -19.92
CA ASN A 12 -29.74 -16.12 -18.72
C ASN A 12 -28.56 -16.27 -17.73
N ARG A 13 -27.33 -16.01 -18.20
CA ARG A 13 -26.09 -16.09 -17.41
C ARG A 13 -25.47 -14.73 -17.11
N LEU A 14 -26.14 -13.63 -17.46
CA LEU A 14 -25.61 -12.27 -17.32
C LEU A 14 -25.26 -11.90 -15.87
N TRP A 15 -25.99 -12.46 -14.89
CA TRP A 15 -25.76 -12.28 -13.45
C TRP A 15 -24.38 -12.76 -12.97
N ILE A 16 -23.70 -13.62 -13.73
CA ILE A 16 -22.36 -14.12 -13.38
C ILE A 16 -21.34 -12.97 -13.37
N LEU A 17 -21.48 -11.99 -14.27
CA LEU A 17 -20.51 -10.89 -14.42
C LEU A 17 -20.42 -10.00 -13.18
N PRO A 18 -21.51 -9.42 -12.63
CA PRO A 18 -21.42 -8.66 -11.39
C PRO A 18 -21.03 -9.53 -10.19
N ALA A 19 -21.37 -10.83 -10.17
CA ALA A 19 -20.90 -11.75 -9.14
C ALA A 19 -19.37 -11.92 -9.18
N LEU A 20 -18.78 -12.03 -10.38
CA LEU A 20 -17.32 -12.06 -10.56
C LEU A 20 -16.67 -10.72 -10.17
N CYS A 21 -17.30 -9.58 -10.44
CA CYS A 21 -16.82 -8.28 -9.96
C CYS A 21 -16.75 -8.23 -8.42
N ILE A 22 -17.84 -8.63 -7.74
CA ILE A 22 -17.89 -8.69 -6.27
C ILE A 22 -16.81 -9.63 -5.74
N LEU A 23 -16.73 -10.85 -6.30
CA LEU A 23 -15.73 -11.84 -5.90
C LEU A 23 -14.30 -11.29 -6.07
N THR A 24 -14.02 -10.61 -7.17
CA THR A 24 -12.70 -9.98 -7.42
C THR A 24 -12.38 -8.91 -6.38
N ILE A 25 -13.35 -8.07 -6.01
CA ILE A 25 -13.16 -7.03 -4.98
C ILE A 25 -12.94 -7.65 -3.61
N VAL A 26 -13.76 -8.64 -3.22
CA VAL A 26 -13.67 -9.33 -1.92
C VAL A 26 -12.37 -10.11 -1.81
N ILE A 27 -11.98 -10.89 -2.83
CA ILE A 27 -10.67 -11.55 -2.84
C ILE A 27 -9.55 -10.52 -2.78
N GLY A 28 -9.67 -9.39 -3.49
CA GLY A 28 -8.72 -8.29 -3.42
C GLY A 28 -8.63 -7.61 -2.06
N GLN A 29 -9.64 -7.73 -1.20
CA GLN A 29 -9.63 -7.28 0.20
C GLN A 29 -9.01 -8.33 1.13
N LEU A 30 -9.26 -9.62 0.88
CA LEU A 30 -8.75 -10.74 1.68
C LEU A 30 -7.29 -11.08 1.38
N CYS A 31 -6.87 -10.90 0.14
CA CYS A 31 -5.47 -11.01 -0.24
C CYS A 31 -4.78 -9.67 0.03
N ALA A 32 -4.06 -9.56 1.15
CA ALA A 32 -3.09 -8.48 1.46
C ALA A 32 -1.88 -8.43 0.48
N ALA A 33 -2.04 -8.98 -0.72
CA ALA A 33 -1.06 -9.07 -1.77
C ALA A 33 -1.45 -8.15 -2.94
N LYS A 34 -0.74 -7.01 -3.01
CA LYS A 34 -0.47 -6.21 -4.22
C LYS A 34 -1.46 -5.12 -4.67
N CYS A 35 -2.53 -4.78 -3.93
CA CYS A 35 -3.40 -3.64 -4.31
C CYS A 35 -3.33 -2.47 -3.31
N ALA A 36 -2.13 -2.08 -2.90
CA ALA A 36 -1.90 -1.09 -1.84
C ALA A 36 -1.77 0.38 -2.33
N PHE A 37 -2.06 0.70 -3.58
CA PHE A 37 -1.60 1.98 -4.15
C PHE A 37 -2.69 2.89 -4.74
N ILE A 38 -3.97 2.49 -4.70
CA ILE A 38 -5.07 3.35 -5.20
C ILE A 38 -6.21 3.33 -4.21
N GLN A 39 -6.37 4.44 -3.50
CA GLN A 39 -7.60 4.76 -2.81
C GLN A 39 -8.36 5.79 -3.63
N GLY A 40 -9.68 5.72 -3.55
CA GLY A 40 -10.50 6.83 -3.92
C GLY A 40 -11.83 6.74 -3.25
N ASP A 41 -12.52 7.86 -3.21
CA ASP A 41 -13.90 7.93 -2.81
C ASP A 41 -14.74 8.53 -3.94
N ILE A 42 -16.00 8.12 -3.98
CA ILE A 42 -17.03 8.78 -4.78
C ILE A 42 -18.04 9.31 -3.77
N LEU A 43 -18.20 10.64 -3.68
CA LEU A 43 -19.05 11.29 -2.68
C LEU A 43 -18.69 10.92 -1.22
N GLY A 44 -17.41 10.73 -0.91
CA GLY A 44 -16.95 10.35 0.44
C GLY A 44 -17.19 8.88 0.80
N ILE A 45 -17.69 8.05 -0.12
CA ILE A 45 -17.82 6.60 0.06
C ILE A 45 -16.61 5.93 -0.58
N ASP A 46 -15.89 5.09 0.20
CA ASP A 46 -14.75 4.31 -0.28
C ASP A 46 -15.11 3.52 -1.56
N LEU A 47 -14.23 3.59 -2.56
CA LEU A 47 -14.46 3.01 -3.87
C LEU A 47 -14.72 1.49 -3.82
N ASN A 48 -14.16 0.75 -2.87
CA ASN A 48 -14.45 -0.69 -2.73
C ASN A 48 -15.87 -0.91 -2.21
N ILE A 49 -16.29 -0.13 -1.22
CA ILE A 49 -17.65 -0.18 -0.67
C ILE A 49 -18.65 0.22 -1.76
N PHE A 50 -18.37 1.32 -2.46
CA PHE A 50 -19.17 1.80 -3.58
C PHE A 50 -19.29 0.72 -4.67
N GLY A 51 -18.19 0.10 -5.06
CA GLY A 51 -18.16 -1.00 -6.02
C GLY A 51 -18.99 -2.20 -5.57
N ILE A 52 -18.84 -2.66 -4.33
CA ILE A 52 -19.62 -3.78 -3.78
C ILE A 52 -21.12 -3.46 -3.80
N LEU A 53 -21.52 -2.26 -3.38
CA LEU A 53 -22.93 -1.83 -3.39
C LEU A 53 -23.48 -1.78 -4.82
N PHE A 54 -22.74 -1.16 -5.74
CA PHE A 54 -23.10 -1.05 -7.16
C PHE A 54 -23.27 -2.42 -7.82
N TYR A 55 -22.28 -3.31 -7.68
CA TYR A 55 -22.34 -4.64 -8.26
C TYR A 55 -23.39 -5.53 -7.59
N SER A 56 -23.64 -5.37 -6.29
CA SER A 56 -24.70 -6.10 -5.57
C SER A 56 -26.08 -5.68 -6.07
N LEU A 57 -26.31 -4.39 -6.29
CA LEU A 57 -27.56 -3.88 -6.85
C LEU A 57 -27.80 -4.42 -8.27
N LEU A 58 -26.75 -4.44 -9.11
CA LEU A 58 -26.83 -5.01 -10.45
C LEU A 58 -27.07 -6.53 -10.43
N LEU A 59 -26.39 -7.26 -9.55
CA LEU A 59 -26.59 -8.69 -9.36
C LEU A 59 -28.04 -9.00 -8.97
N VAL A 60 -28.56 -8.33 -7.95
CA VAL A 60 -29.95 -8.50 -7.50
C VAL A 60 -30.93 -8.15 -8.63
N SER A 61 -30.70 -7.04 -9.33
CA SER A 61 -31.54 -6.63 -10.47
C SER A 61 -31.58 -7.72 -11.54
N LEU A 62 -30.44 -8.29 -11.92
CA LEU A 62 -30.38 -9.36 -12.92
C LEU A 62 -31.01 -10.67 -12.44
N LEU A 63 -30.91 -11.00 -11.14
CA LEU A 63 -31.58 -12.16 -10.56
C LEU A 63 -33.10 -11.97 -10.52
N VAL A 64 -33.58 -10.76 -10.22
CA VAL A 64 -35.00 -10.39 -10.31
C VAL A 64 -35.48 -10.49 -11.76
N TYR A 65 -34.71 -9.95 -12.71
CA TYR A 65 -35.03 -10.06 -14.13
C TYR A 65 -35.20 -11.52 -14.55
N ARG A 66 -34.24 -12.37 -14.15
CA ARG A 66 -34.25 -13.80 -14.45
C ARG A 66 -35.43 -14.54 -13.80
N LYS A 67 -35.80 -14.20 -12.57
CA LYS A 67 -36.84 -14.93 -11.82
C LYS A 67 -38.25 -14.51 -12.23
N PHE A 68 -38.46 -13.21 -12.44
CA PHE A 68 -39.79 -12.64 -12.63
C PHE A 68 -40.08 -12.18 -14.05
N TYR A 69 -39.10 -12.25 -14.96
CA TYR A 69 -39.20 -11.76 -16.35
C TYR A 69 -39.96 -10.42 -16.44
N PRO A 70 -39.54 -9.40 -15.67
CA PRO A 70 -40.20 -8.11 -15.66
C PRO A 70 -40.04 -7.44 -17.03
N GLU A 71 -40.93 -6.48 -17.26
CA GLU A 71 -41.04 -5.68 -18.48
C GLU A 71 -39.70 -5.18 -19.07
N ASP A 72 -39.69 -4.95 -20.39
CA ASP A 72 -38.52 -4.49 -21.16
C ASP A 72 -37.89 -3.19 -20.62
N TRP A 73 -38.66 -2.34 -19.93
CA TRP A 73 -38.15 -1.11 -19.32
C TRP A 73 -37.09 -1.41 -18.25
N PHE A 74 -37.19 -2.56 -17.58
CA PHE A 74 -36.25 -2.95 -16.53
C PHE A 74 -34.87 -3.26 -17.10
N MET A 75 -34.78 -3.97 -18.22
CA MET A 75 -33.50 -4.20 -18.92
C MET A 75 -32.92 -2.91 -19.50
N LYS A 76 -33.77 -1.99 -19.97
CA LYS A 76 -33.32 -0.65 -20.39
C LYS A 76 -32.72 0.12 -19.22
N ALA A 77 -33.29 0.01 -18.01
CA ALA A 77 -32.73 0.64 -16.81
C ALA A 77 -31.36 0.03 -16.44
N ILE A 78 -31.22 -1.29 -16.46
CA ILE A 78 -29.92 -1.96 -16.22
C ILE A 78 -28.89 -1.50 -17.26
N ALA A 79 -29.27 -1.46 -18.54
CA ALA A 79 -28.40 -0.98 -19.61
C ALA A 79 -28.02 0.50 -19.44
N ALA A 80 -28.92 1.33 -18.91
CA ALA A 80 -28.66 2.74 -18.67
C ALA A 80 -27.64 2.94 -17.54
N VAL A 81 -27.81 2.22 -16.43
CA VAL A 81 -26.87 2.24 -15.30
C VAL A 81 -25.51 1.70 -15.73
N ALA A 82 -25.47 0.60 -16.49
CA ALA A 82 -24.23 0.07 -17.03
C ALA A 82 -23.52 1.08 -17.94
N SER A 83 -24.26 1.80 -18.79
CA SER A 83 -23.71 2.85 -19.66
C SER A 83 -23.07 3.99 -18.85
N ALA A 84 -23.73 4.46 -17.78
CA ALA A 84 -23.15 5.48 -16.90
C ALA A 84 -21.90 4.97 -16.16
N GLY A 85 -21.91 3.71 -15.71
CA GLY A 85 -20.76 3.09 -15.06
C GLY A 85 -19.53 2.99 -15.98
N VAL A 86 -19.70 2.84 -17.31
CA VAL A 86 -18.57 2.87 -18.25
C VAL A 86 -17.88 4.23 -18.22
N GLY A 87 -18.64 5.32 -18.10
CA GLY A 87 -18.09 6.66 -17.92
C GLY A 87 -17.23 6.78 -16.65
N ALA A 88 -17.65 6.15 -15.56
CA ALA A 88 -16.88 6.10 -14.32
C ALA A 88 -15.58 5.29 -14.48
N GLU A 89 -15.65 4.10 -15.09
CA GLU A 89 -14.49 3.24 -15.36
C GLU A 89 -13.41 3.97 -16.19
N LEU A 90 -13.82 4.81 -17.16
CA LEU A 90 -12.87 5.61 -17.94
C LEU A 90 -12.07 6.60 -17.06
N ILE A 91 -12.71 7.22 -16.07
CA ILE A 91 -12.03 8.12 -15.11
C ILE A 91 -11.09 7.33 -14.20
N LEU A 92 -11.52 6.16 -13.70
CA LEU A 92 -10.69 5.31 -12.85
C LEU A 92 -9.46 4.76 -13.59
N VAL A 93 -9.60 4.40 -14.86
CA VAL A 93 -8.48 3.96 -15.72
C VAL A 93 -7.57 5.15 -16.06
N LYS A 94 -8.13 6.32 -16.38
CA LYS A 94 -7.35 7.54 -16.59
C LYS A 94 -6.48 7.86 -15.38
N PHE A 95 -7.05 7.82 -14.17
CA PHE A 95 -6.31 8.05 -12.93
C PHE A 95 -5.14 7.06 -12.74
N GLN A 96 -5.35 5.78 -13.08
CA GLN A 96 -4.30 4.75 -13.04
C GLN A 96 -3.14 5.04 -14.00
N VAL A 97 -3.47 5.45 -15.23
CA VAL A 97 -2.49 5.76 -16.28
C VAL A 97 -1.69 7.02 -15.95
N GLU A 98 -2.35 8.09 -15.50
CA GLU A 98 -1.68 9.36 -15.16
C GLU A 98 -0.67 9.21 -14.02
N ASN A 99 -0.95 8.32 -13.07
CA ASN A 99 -0.10 8.13 -11.90
C ASN A 99 0.88 6.96 -12.04
N ASN A 100 0.89 6.22 -13.15
CA ASN A 100 1.71 5.02 -13.37
C ASN A 100 1.55 3.94 -12.28
N VAL A 101 0.36 3.86 -11.67
CA VAL A 101 0.01 2.88 -10.65
C VAL A 101 -1.18 2.08 -11.14
N TYR A 102 -1.05 0.75 -11.17
CA TYR A 102 -2.09 -0.14 -11.68
C TYR A 102 -2.65 -1.01 -10.56
N CYS A 103 -3.98 -1.10 -10.49
CA CYS A 103 -4.69 -1.90 -9.50
C CYS A 103 -5.31 -3.14 -10.19
N PRO A 104 -4.71 -4.34 -10.05
CA PRO A 104 -5.21 -5.55 -10.70
C PRO A 104 -6.68 -5.84 -10.41
N LYS A 105 -7.15 -5.67 -9.17
CA LYS A 105 -8.56 -5.92 -8.83
C LYS A 105 -9.51 -4.98 -9.60
N CYS A 106 -9.18 -3.69 -9.73
CA CYS A 106 -9.99 -2.71 -10.45
C CYS A 106 -10.00 -2.98 -11.95
N LEU A 107 -8.85 -3.33 -12.55
CA LEU A 107 -8.77 -3.66 -13.97
C LEU A 107 -9.53 -4.95 -14.31
N ILE A 108 -9.45 -5.97 -13.45
CA ILE A 108 -10.19 -7.23 -13.63
C ILE A 108 -11.70 -7.00 -13.46
N SER A 109 -12.14 -6.26 -12.43
CA SER A 109 -13.56 -5.92 -12.27
C SER A 109 -14.07 -5.05 -13.42
N GLY A 110 -13.28 -4.06 -13.84
CA GLY A 110 -13.58 -3.21 -14.99
C GLY A 110 -13.72 -4.03 -16.27
N PHE A 111 -12.85 -5.01 -16.50
CA PHE A 111 -12.98 -5.92 -17.64
C PHE A 111 -14.32 -6.68 -17.64
N PHE A 112 -14.69 -7.32 -16.54
CA PHE A 112 -15.96 -8.05 -16.45
C PHE A 112 -17.16 -7.11 -16.61
N PHE A 113 -17.08 -5.90 -16.07
CA PHE A 113 -18.12 -4.89 -16.20
C PHE A 113 -18.26 -4.37 -17.65
N ILE A 114 -17.16 -4.10 -18.35
CA ILE A 114 -17.17 -3.70 -19.77
C ILE A 114 -17.77 -4.81 -20.65
N VAL A 115 -17.43 -6.08 -20.39
CA VAL A 115 -18.07 -7.22 -21.07
C VAL A 115 -19.58 -7.21 -20.83
N MET A 116 -20.02 -7.01 -19.59
CA MET A 116 -21.46 -6.93 -19.26
C MET A 116 -22.13 -5.78 -19.99
N PHE A 117 -21.52 -4.59 -20.03
CA PHE A 117 -22.03 -3.42 -20.73
C PHE A 117 -22.31 -3.73 -22.21
N PHE A 118 -21.36 -4.34 -22.94
CA PHE A 118 -21.59 -4.69 -24.34
C PHE A 118 -22.76 -5.66 -24.54
N LEU A 119 -23.02 -6.54 -23.57
CA LEU A 119 -24.18 -7.42 -23.62
C LEU A 119 -25.49 -6.64 -23.42
N VAL A 120 -25.57 -5.73 -22.46
CA VAL A 120 -26.82 -4.99 -22.19
C VAL A 120 -27.05 -3.78 -23.10
N ALA A 121 -25.99 -3.26 -23.73
CA ALA A 121 -26.03 -2.07 -24.60
C ALA A 121 -27.03 -2.21 -25.75
N ARG A 122 -27.34 -3.44 -26.20
CA ARG A 122 -28.31 -3.71 -27.28
C ARG A 122 -29.72 -3.19 -26.97
N HIS A 123 -30.06 -3.01 -25.70
CA HIS A 123 -31.40 -2.58 -25.28
C HIS A 123 -31.60 -1.05 -25.37
N LEU A 124 -30.54 -0.27 -25.64
CA LEU A 124 -30.59 1.18 -25.77
C LEU A 124 -30.19 1.66 -27.17
N LYS A 125 -30.65 2.86 -27.53
CA LYS A 125 -30.21 3.53 -28.76
C LYS A 125 -28.78 4.04 -28.57
N LYS A 126 -27.95 3.96 -29.62
CA LYS A 126 -26.53 4.36 -29.58
C LYS A 126 -26.31 5.79 -29.04
N TRP A 127 -27.15 6.75 -29.43
CA TRP A 127 -27.04 8.14 -28.95
C TRP A 127 -27.35 8.27 -27.45
N VAL A 128 -28.28 7.48 -26.92
CA VAL A 128 -28.61 7.44 -25.48
C VAL A 128 -27.42 6.90 -24.70
N ILE A 129 -26.79 5.84 -25.21
CA ILE A 129 -25.58 5.26 -24.60
C ILE A 129 -24.46 6.30 -24.50
N ILE A 130 -24.19 7.03 -25.60
CA ILE A 130 -23.16 8.08 -25.62
C ILE A 130 -23.47 9.16 -24.57
N LEU A 131 -24.73 9.61 -24.50
CA LEU A 131 -25.16 10.61 -23.52
C LEU A 131 -24.96 10.12 -22.08
N LEU A 132 -25.32 8.87 -21.78
CA LEU A 132 -25.17 8.29 -20.45
C LEU A 132 -23.70 8.06 -20.06
N ILE A 133 -22.85 7.64 -20.99
CA ILE A 133 -21.40 7.54 -20.76
C ILE A 133 -20.83 8.93 -20.46
N ALA A 134 -21.19 9.95 -21.25
CA ALA A 134 -20.74 11.32 -21.01
C ALA A 134 -21.23 11.86 -19.65
N ALA A 135 -22.47 11.56 -19.28
CA ALA A 135 -23.02 11.92 -17.97
C ALA A 135 -22.28 11.22 -16.82
N GLY A 136 -21.99 9.92 -16.94
CA GLY A 136 -21.20 9.18 -15.96
C GLY A 136 -19.77 9.72 -15.83
N LEU A 137 -19.13 10.03 -16.97
CA LEU A 137 -17.81 10.64 -17.00
C LEU A 137 -17.80 12.00 -16.30
N LEU A 138 -18.75 12.88 -16.62
CA LEU A 138 -18.90 14.19 -15.97
C LEU A 138 -19.12 14.03 -14.47
N PHE A 139 -20.08 13.20 -14.07
CA PHE A 139 -20.39 12.95 -12.66
C PHE A 139 -19.15 12.48 -11.89
N THR A 140 -18.49 11.42 -12.36
CA THR A 140 -17.30 10.89 -11.70
C THR A 140 -16.16 11.90 -11.69
N SER A 141 -16.00 12.72 -12.73
CA SER A 141 -14.97 13.77 -12.74
C SER A 141 -15.14 14.81 -11.63
N PHE A 142 -16.38 15.10 -11.20
CA PHE A 142 -16.65 16.03 -10.11
C PHE A 142 -16.63 15.38 -8.73
N THR A 143 -16.99 14.09 -8.64
CA THR A 143 -17.20 13.42 -7.35
C THR A 143 -16.07 12.50 -6.93
N PHE A 144 -15.21 12.10 -7.85
CA PHE A 144 -14.11 11.18 -7.57
C PHE A 144 -12.90 11.93 -7.03
N ASN A 145 -12.50 11.59 -5.81
CA ASN A 145 -11.22 12.00 -5.25
C ASN A 145 -10.31 10.78 -5.21
N GLY A 146 -9.28 10.77 -6.06
CA GLY A 146 -8.28 9.72 -6.10
C GLY A 146 -7.03 10.10 -5.29
N SER A 147 -6.50 9.14 -4.53
CA SER A 147 -5.24 9.27 -3.82
C SER A 147 -4.32 8.10 -4.16
N ILE A 148 -3.06 8.44 -4.43
CA ILE A 148 -1.96 7.48 -4.59
C ILE A 148 -1.19 7.26 -3.29
N ILE A 149 -1.69 7.81 -2.18
CA ILE A 149 -1.16 7.56 -0.86
C ILE A 149 -1.58 6.15 -0.46
N PRO A 150 -0.65 5.27 -0.04
CA PRO A 150 -0.99 3.91 0.30
C PRO A 150 -2.07 3.86 1.39
N SER A 151 -3.11 3.06 1.13
CA SER A 151 -4.29 2.80 1.95
C SER A 151 -4.01 2.06 3.26
N TYR A 152 -2.80 2.11 3.78
CA TYR A 152 -2.57 1.72 5.16
C TYR A 152 -2.70 3.00 5.95
N GLY A 153 -3.95 3.30 6.36
CA GLY A 153 -4.26 4.46 7.18
C GLY A 153 -3.26 4.56 8.31
N GLU A 154 -2.59 5.70 8.42
CA GLU A 154 -1.61 5.96 9.47
C GLU A 154 -0.70 4.75 9.78
N GLU A 155 -0.10 4.10 8.77
CA GLU A 155 1.10 3.31 9.05
C GLU A 155 2.19 4.32 9.46
N ALA A 156 2.22 4.63 10.75
CA ALA A 156 3.41 5.19 11.37
C ALA A 156 4.56 4.27 10.97
N TYR A 157 5.56 4.84 10.31
CA TYR A 157 6.82 4.16 10.08
C TYR A 157 7.74 4.40 11.26
N PRO A 158 8.74 3.54 11.51
CA PRO A 158 9.74 3.78 12.52
C PRO A 158 10.34 5.19 12.40
N GLN A 159 9.96 6.04 13.33
CA GLN A 159 10.35 7.43 13.44
C GLN A 159 10.67 7.73 14.89
N PHE A 160 11.79 8.40 15.08
CA PHE A 160 12.33 8.77 16.38
C PHE A 160 12.72 10.24 16.41
N GLY A 161 12.73 10.83 17.60
CA GLY A 161 13.11 12.23 17.79
C GLY A 161 11.96 13.20 17.50
N SER A 162 12.29 14.40 17.02
CA SER A 162 11.33 15.49 16.90
C SER A 162 10.44 15.39 15.64
N ASP A 163 9.12 15.37 15.85
CA ASP A 163 8.15 15.35 14.74
C ASP A 163 8.13 16.65 13.93
N LYS A 164 8.61 17.76 14.50
CA LYS A 164 8.65 19.09 13.87
C LYS A 164 10.02 19.43 13.30
N ALA A 165 10.95 18.48 13.26
CA ALA A 165 12.30 18.72 12.76
C ALA A 165 12.33 19.09 11.27
N ARG A 166 13.19 20.05 10.93
CA ARG A 166 13.48 20.45 9.53
C ARG A 166 14.53 19.57 8.86
N VAL A 167 15.24 18.77 9.65
CA VAL A 167 16.28 17.84 9.22
C VAL A 167 15.85 16.43 9.59
N GLU A 168 15.93 15.52 8.62
CA GLU A 168 15.68 14.09 8.81
C GLU A 168 16.96 13.30 8.52
N ILE A 169 17.29 12.36 9.39
CA ILE A 169 18.43 11.45 9.27
C ILE A 169 17.86 10.04 9.11
N ILE A 170 18.11 9.43 7.95
CA ILE A 170 17.71 8.05 7.65
C ILE A 170 18.96 7.19 7.74
N VAL A 171 18.95 6.20 8.61
CA VAL A 171 20.06 5.27 8.85
C VAL A 171 19.71 3.93 8.23
N TYR A 172 20.53 3.50 7.27
CA TYR A 172 20.39 2.24 6.56
C TYR A 172 21.39 1.22 7.09
N SER A 173 20.89 0.12 7.65
CA SER A 173 21.73 -0.90 8.28
C SER A 173 21.26 -2.32 8.01
N ASP A 174 22.19 -3.28 8.08
CA ASP A 174 21.89 -4.71 8.11
C ASP A 174 22.51 -5.29 9.39
N TYR A 175 21.73 -6.03 10.18
CA TYR A 175 22.20 -6.64 11.44
C TYR A 175 23.35 -7.63 11.25
N PHE A 176 23.48 -8.22 10.06
CA PHE A 176 24.56 -9.14 9.72
C PHE A 176 25.78 -8.45 9.08
N CYS A 177 25.73 -7.14 8.86
CA CYS A 177 26.86 -6.37 8.31
C CYS A 177 27.86 -6.00 9.41
N PRO A 178 29.13 -6.47 9.35
CA PRO A 178 30.14 -6.18 10.37
C PRO A 178 30.46 -4.68 10.50
N HIS A 179 30.42 -3.95 9.38
CA HIS A 179 30.65 -2.51 9.37
C HIS A 179 29.52 -1.74 10.02
N CYS A 180 28.26 -2.18 9.89
CA CYS A 180 27.12 -1.59 10.58
C CYS A 180 27.32 -1.71 12.10
N LYS A 181 27.57 -2.93 12.59
CA LYS A 181 27.81 -3.18 14.02
C LYS A 181 28.95 -2.32 14.57
N LYS A 182 30.05 -2.21 13.84
CA LYS A 182 31.25 -1.50 14.29
C LYS A 182 31.01 0.00 14.55
N ILE A 183 30.13 0.64 13.78
CA ILE A 183 29.90 2.09 13.89
C ILE A 183 28.61 2.44 14.64
N ASP A 184 27.74 1.46 14.92
CA ASP A 184 26.39 1.68 15.45
C ASP A 184 26.43 2.46 16.77
N GLU A 185 27.31 2.11 17.70
CA GLU A 185 27.48 2.81 18.99
C GLU A 185 27.82 4.30 18.81
N GLN A 186 28.76 4.61 17.91
CA GLN A 186 29.18 5.98 17.63
C GLN A 186 28.06 6.79 16.96
N VAL A 187 27.37 6.16 16.00
CA VAL A 187 26.22 6.77 15.32
C VAL A 187 25.11 7.05 16.33
N ASN A 188 24.73 6.07 17.15
CA ASN A 188 23.67 6.19 18.15
C ASN A 188 24.00 7.25 19.21
N THR A 189 25.26 7.37 19.62
CA THR A 189 25.72 8.44 20.52
C THR A 189 25.48 9.82 19.93
N ILE A 190 25.76 10.03 18.64
CA ILE A 190 25.52 11.31 17.97
C ILE A 190 24.01 11.54 17.78
N LEU A 191 23.26 10.53 17.35
CA LEU A 191 21.81 10.61 17.20
C LEU A 191 21.11 10.97 18.51
N GLY A 192 21.56 10.42 19.65
CA GLY A 192 21.04 10.75 20.98
C GLY A 192 21.21 12.24 21.34
N LYS A 193 22.31 12.87 20.90
CA LYS A 193 22.53 14.33 21.08
C LYS A 193 21.69 15.18 20.12
N LEU A 194 21.29 14.61 18.98
CA LEU A 194 20.53 15.30 17.95
C LEU A 194 19.02 15.11 18.06
N LYS A 195 18.54 14.13 18.83
CA LYS A 195 17.15 13.63 18.84
C LYS A 195 16.08 14.72 18.97
N ASP A 196 16.35 15.79 19.71
CA ASP A 196 15.38 16.88 19.92
C ASP A 196 15.33 17.88 18.75
N ARG A 197 16.35 17.87 17.87
CA ARG A 197 16.51 18.78 16.73
C ARG A 197 16.20 18.12 15.38
N VAL A 198 16.33 16.81 15.30
CA VAL A 198 16.23 16.06 14.04
C VAL A 198 15.17 14.96 14.16
N ARG A 199 14.63 14.58 13.00
CA ARG A 199 13.84 13.37 12.86
C ARG A 199 14.77 12.23 12.47
N ILE A 200 14.64 11.07 13.10
CA ILE A 200 15.50 9.91 12.87
C ILE A 200 14.64 8.77 12.34
N ARG A 201 15.10 8.09 11.29
CA ARG A 201 14.49 6.88 10.77
C ARG A 201 15.53 5.77 10.70
N PHE A 202 15.21 4.60 11.25
CA PHE A 202 15.98 3.39 11.02
C PHE A 202 15.32 2.60 9.89
N VAL A 203 16.09 2.24 8.87
CA VAL A 203 15.64 1.44 7.73
C VAL A 203 16.55 0.22 7.61
N ASP A 204 16.00 -0.96 7.87
CA ASP A 204 16.78 -2.19 7.79
C ASP A 204 16.83 -2.69 6.34
N VAL A 205 18.05 -2.98 5.88
CA VAL A 205 18.36 -3.39 4.52
C VAL A 205 18.79 -4.86 4.58
N PRO A 206 17.89 -5.83 4.34
CA PRO A 206 18.20 -7.25 4.48
C PRO A 206 19.05 -7.74 3.30
N LEU A 207 20.37 -7.55 3.36
CA LEU A 207 21.32 -7.96 2.33
C LEU A 207 21.89 -9.37 2.59
N HIS A 208 21.78 -9.90 3.81
CA HIS A 208 22.30 -11.22 4.18
C HIS A 208 21.16 -12.22 4.50
N PRO A 209 21.43 -13.53 4.42
CA PRO A 209 20.48 -14.55 4.87
C PRO A 209 20.15 -14.38 6.37
N GLY A 210 18.85 -14.35 6.71
CA GLY A 210 18.38 -14.17 8.09
C GLY A 210 18.16 -12.69 8.51
N SER A 211 18.61 -11.72 7.71
CA SER A 211 18.49 -10.29 8.05
C SER A 211 17.04 -9.83 8.15
N LEU A 212 16.16 -10.42 7.35
CA LEU A 212 14.76 -10.02 7.27
C LEU A 212 13.98 -10.41 8.52
N GLU A 213 14.27 -11.58 9.08
CA GLU A 213 13.73 -12.07 10.34
C GLU A 213 14.16 -11.17 11.52
N TYR A 214 15.41 -10.72 11.52
CA TYR A 214 15.91 -9.78 12.54
C TYR A 214 15.25 -8.41 12.45
N ALA A 215 15.06 -7.91 11.24
CA ALA A 215 14.40 -6.63 11.03
C ALA A 215 12.89 -6.67 11.31
N GLU A 216 12.22 -7.81 11.11
CA GLU A 216 10.86 -8.02 11.64
C GLU A 216 10.83 -7.86 13.17
N VAL A 217 11.81 -8.41 13.88
CA VAL A 217 11.88 -8.31 15.35
C VAL A 217 12.07 -6.86 15.82
N PHE A 218 12.89 -6.07 15.11
CA PHE A 218 13.00 -4.64 15.38
C PHE A 218 11.63 -3.95 15.29
N LEU A 219 10.87 -4.22 14.21
CA LEU A 219 9.52 -3.68 14.03
C LEU A 219 8.55 -4.15 15.11
N TYR A 220 8.63 -5.40 15.56
CA TYR A 220 7.78 -5.92 16.65
C TYR A 220 8.00 -5.20 17.98
N ALA A 221 9.24 -4.81 18.28
CA ALA A 221 9.54 -3.98 19.43
C ALA A 221 9.01 -2.55 19.22
N TRP A 222 9.24 -1.98 18.03
CA TRP A 222 8.78 -0.65 17.67
C TRP A 222 7.25 -0.49 17.70
N PHE A 223 6.47 -1.53 17.35
CA PHE A 223 5.00 -1.50 17.44
C PHE A 223 4.47 -1.23 18.84
N VAL A 224 5.27 -1.47 19.87
CA VAL A 224 4.90 -1.20 21.26
C VAL A 224 5.62 0.03 21.79
N SER A 225 6.89 0.23 21.46
CA SER A 225 7.70 1.32 22.00
C SER A 225 7.51 2.67 21.28
N GLY A 226 7.06 2.67 20.02
CA GLY A 226 6.79 3.88 19.25
C GLY A 226 8.02 4.79 19.10
N ASN A 227 7.84 6.10 19.26
CA ASN A 227 8.90 7.12 19.21
C ASN A 227 9.73 7.13 20.51
N ASN A 228 10.38 6.01 20.83
CA ASN A 228 11.31 5.88 21.95
C ASN A 228 12.68 5.47 21.42
N LEU A 229 13.56 6.46 21.23
CA LEU A 229 14.88 6.28 20.61
C LEU A 229 15.77 5.37 21.47
N GLU A 230 15.74 5.53 22.79
CA GLU A 230 16.56 4.75 23.73
C GLU A 230 16.22 3.26 23.66
N THR A 231 14.93 2.93 23.58
CA THR A 231 14.46 1.55 23.38
C THR A 231 14.88 1.03 22.02
N ALA A 232 14.74 1.83 20.96
CA ALA A 232 15.15 1.44 19.61
C ALA A 232 16.65 1.13 19.52
N VAL A 233 17.50 1.96 20.15
CA VAL A 233 18.94 1.73 20.24
C VAL A 233 19.25 0.43 21.00
N THR A 234 18.61 0.23 22.16
CA THR A 234 18.78 -0.99 22.97
C THR A 234 18.42 -2.26 22.20
N VAL A 235 17.31 -2.21 21.45
CA VAL A 235 16.86 -3.33 20.59
C VAL A 235 17.88 -3.59 19.48
N ARG A 236 18.35 -2.53 18.81
CA ARG A 236 19.34 -2.65 17.72
C ARG A 236 20.65 -3.25 18.20
N GLU A 237 21.17 -2.79 19.34
CA GLU A 237 22.38 -3.35 19.95
C GLU A 237 22.23 -4.85 20.22
N LEU A 238 21.10 -5.26 20.81
CA LEU A 238 20.83 -6.68 21.04
C LEU A 238 20.74 -7.48 19.73
N LEU A 239 20.10 -6.92 18.69
CA LEU A 239 20.00 -7.55 17.38
C LEU A 239 21.37 -7.72 16.71
N PHE A 240 22.24 -6.71 16.77
CA PHE A 240 23.62 -6.83 16.28
C PHE A 240 24.44 -7.88 17.06
N ASP A 241 24.24 -7.98 18.37
CA ASP A 241 24.95 -8.97 19.19
C ASP A 241 24.47 -10.40 18.97
N THR A 242 23.15 -10.58 18.79
CA THR A 242 22.55 -11.89 18.52
C THR A 242 22.78 -12.36 17.09
N ALA A 243 22.85 -11.43 16.13
CA ALA A 243 23.17 -11.75 14.73
C ALA A 243 24.58 -12.37 14.60
N VAL A 244 25.57 -11.87 15.36
CA VAL A 244 26.92 -12.47 15.42
C VAL A 244 26.88 -13.91 15.94
N LYS A 245 25.99 -14.19 16.89
CA LYS A 245 25.78 -15.53 17.47
C LYS A 245 24.86 -16.41 16.62
N LYS A 246 24.29 -15.89 15.53
CA LYS A 246 23.29 -16.55 14.68
C LYS A 246 22.11 -17.11 15.49
N THR A 247 21.66 -16.36 16.50
CA THR A 247 20.47 -16.74 17.28
C THR A 247 19.24 -16.71 16.36
N ASP A 248 18.32 -17.63 16.55
CA ASP A 248 17.07 -17.66 15.80
C ASP A 248 16.09 -16.58 16.29
N GLN A 249 15.05 -16.33 15.50
CA GLN A 249 14.07 -15.27 15.77
C GLN A 249 13.42 -15.42 17.15
N ASP A 250 13.05 -16.65 17.53
CA ASP A 250 12.40 -16.94 18.82
C ASP A 250 13.35 -16.72 19.99
N GLY A 251 14.63 -17.12 19.86
CA GLY A 251 15.66 -16.84 20.86
C GLY A 251 15.89 -15.35 21.06
N VAL A 252 15.90 -14.55 19.98
CA VAL A 252 16.03 -13.09 20.06
C VAL A 252 14.82 -12.48 20.76
N ILE A 253 13.60 -12.90 20.43
CA ILE A 253 12.38 -12.40 21.07
C ILE A 253 12.37 -12.75 22.58
N ALA A 254 12.82 -13.95 22.95
CA ALA A 254 12.95 -14.35 24.34
C ALA A 254 13.95 -13.47 25.11
N LEU A 255 15.09 -13.14 24.49
CA LEU A 255 16.10 -12.24 25.07
C LEU A 255 15.58 -10.79 25.21
N LEU A 256 14.81 -10.30 24.26
CA LEU A 256 14.17 -8.98 24.37
C LEU A 256 13.21 -8.94 25.57
N LYS A 257 12.36 -9.96 25.71
CA LYS A 257 11.42 -10.08 26.83
C LYS A 257 12.14 -10.20 28.18
N SER A 258 13.23 -10.96 28.25
CA SER A 258 14.01 -11.08 29.51
C SER A 258 14.70 -9.78 29.90
N LYS A 259 15.03 -8.92 28.93
CA LYS A 259 15.52 -7.55 29.16
C LYS A 259 14.40 -6.52 29.42
N GLY A 260 13.15 -6.95 29.53
CA GLY A 260 12.01 -6.06 29.78
C GLY A 260 11.56 -5.24 28.57
N VAL A 261 12.02 -5.58 27.35
CA VAL A 261 11.56 -4.93 26.13
C VAL A 261 10.24 -5.56 25.68
N PRO A 262 9.13 -4.80 25.62
CA PRO A 262 7.87 -5.34 25.16
C PRO A 262 7.90 -5.54 23.63
N VAL A 263 7.36 -6.67 23.19
CA VAL A 263 7.36 -7.07 21.78
C VAL A 263 5.97 -7.57 21.42
N LYS A 264 5.41 -7.06 20.32
CA LYS A 264 4.16 -7.57 19.73
C LYS A 264 4.44 -8.11 18.33
N SER A 265 4.50 -9.43 18.20
CA SER A 265 4.73 -10.08 16.92
C SER A 265 3.53 -9.87 15.99
N ASP A 266 3.79 -9.25 14.85
CA ASP A 266 2.81 -9.00 13.79
C ASP A 266 3.54 -9.02 12.44
N ARG A 267 3.72 -10.24 11.92
CA ARG A 267 4.53 -10.47 10.72
C ARG A 267 3.96 -9.78 9.49
N GLU A 268 2.64 -9.76 9.37
CA GLU A 268 1.99 -9.11 8.24
C GLU A 268 2.23 -7.61 8.24
N ARG A 269 2.04 -6.95 9.40
CA ARG A 269 2.32 -5.53 9.56
C ARG A 269 3.80 -5.20 9.33
N ALA A 270 4.72 -6.01 9.85
CA ALA A 270 6.15 -5.83 9.59
C ALA A 270 6.47 -5.94 8.09
N ARG A 271 5.92 -6.95 7.40
CA ARG A 271 6.08 -7.12 5.95
C ARG A 271 5.39 -6.04 5.12
N SER A 272 4.34 -5.41 5.64
CA SER A 272 3.73 -4.21 5.05
C SER A 272 4.72 -3.05 5.04
N ILE A 273 5.32 -2.71 6.18
CA ILE A 273 6.33 -1.66 6.32
C ILE A 273 7.53 -1.92 5.41
N PHE A 274 7.98 -3.17 5.30
CA PHE A 274 9.04 -3.54 4.37
C PHE A 274 8.71 -3.18 2.92
N ARG A 275 7.51 -3.56 2.47
CA ARG A 275 7.06 -3.35 1.09
C ARG A 275 6.76 -1.87 0.80
N GLY A 276 6.07 -1.19 1.71
CA GLY A 276 5.57 0.17 1.52
C GLY A 276 6.57 1.27 1.88
N PHE A 277 7.49 1.01 2.81
CA PHE A 277 8.38 2.04 3.34
C PHE A 277 9.86 1.71 3.20
N TYR A 278 10.35 0.56 3.67
CA TYR A 278 11.79 0.26 3.56
C TYR A 278 12.24 0.14 2.11
N ASN A 279 11.51 -0.62 1.28
CA ASN A 279 11.84 -0.79 -0.13
C ASN A 279 11.78 0.53 -0.91
N GLU A 280 10.76 1.35 -0.68
CA GLU A 280 10.63 2.66 -1.34
C GLU A 280 11.70 3.64 -0.86
N SER A 281 12.08 3.62 0.42
CA SER A 281 13.17 4.43 0.96
C SER A 281 14.51 4.06 0.31
N MET A 282 14.84 2.76 0.26
CA MET A 282 16.05 2.27 -0.39
C MET A 282 16.11 2.64 -1.89
N LYS A 283 14.97 2.54 -2.59
CA LYS A 283 14.86 2.90 -4.01
C LYS A 283 15.03 4.41 -4.22
N THR A 284 14.34 5.23 -3.44
CA THR A 284 14.38 6.70 -3.50
C THR A 284 15.79 7.22 -3.25
N ASP A 285 16.43 6.68 -2.21
CA ASP A 285 17.76 7.09 -1.79
C ASP A 285 18.90 6.37 -2.55
N LYS A 286 18.54 5.45 -3.45
CA LYS A 286 19.48 4.63 -4.24
C LYS A 286 20.49 3.92 -3.35
N VAL A 287 20.03 3.33 -2.24
CA VAL A 287 20.88 2.60 -1.29
C VAL A 287 21.04 1.15 -1.75
N ASN A 288 22.28 0.74 -1.96
CA ASN A 288 22.66 -0.60 -2.40
C ASN A 288 23.78 -1.22 -1.55
N ALA A 289 24.19 -0.54 -0.47
CA ALA A 289 25.24 -0.97 0.45
C ALA A 289 24.96 -0.44 1.86
N THR A 290 25.40 -1.18 2.87
CA THR A 290 25.32 -0.77 4.28
C THR A 290 26.70 -0.82 4.95
N PRO A 291 26.99 0.06 5.92
CA PRO A 291 26.13 1.12 6.44
C PRO A 291 26.06 2.32 5.48
N ALA A 292 24.90 2.96 5.44
CA ALA A 292 24.69 4.23 4.75
C ALA A 292 23.78 5.14 5.59
N ILE A 293 23.93 6.45 5.44
CA ILE A 293 22.96 7.41 5.95
C ILE A 293 22.50 8.34 4.84
N VAL A 294 21.30 8.88 4.98
CA VAL A 294 20.79 9.98 4.17
C VAL A 294 20.35 11.10 5.07
N ILE A 295 20.85 12.30 4.81
CA ILE A 295 20.42 13.52 5.47
C ILE A 295 19.49 14.25 4.51
N VAL A 296 18.26 14.51 4.97
CA VAL A 296 17.24 15.26 4.22
C VAL A 296 17.07 16.62 4.87
N GLN A 297 17.33 17.69 4.12
CA GLN A 297 17.20 19.06 4.59
C GLN A 297 16.73 19.97 3.45
N GLY A 298 15.63 20.71 3.65
CA GLY A 298 15.10 21.63 2.63
C GLY A 298 14.70 20.95 1.30
N GLY A 299 14.33 19.66 1.34
CA GLY A 299 14.02 18.86 0.15
C GLY A 299 15.24 18.24 -0.54
N GLU A 300 16.45 18.66 -0.19
CA GLU A 300 17.69 18.05 -0.66
C GLU A 300 17.98 16.76 0.12
N ARG A 301 18.36 15.68 -0.58
CA ARG A 301 18.74 14.39 -0.01
C ARG A 301 20.22 14.12 -0.29
N LYS A 302 21.04 14.04 0.77
CA LYS A 302 22.49 13.74 0.66
C LYS A 302 22.79 12.37 1.28
N LYS A 303 23.31 11.45 0.46
CA LYS A 303 23.70 10.10 0.87
C LYS A 303 25.19 10.04 1.21
N TYR A 304 25.52 9.37 2.31
CA TYR A 304 26.88 9.09 2.77
C TYR A 304 27.03 7.59 3.01
N VAL A 305 28.13 6.98 2.57
CA VAL A 305 28.34 5.53 2.62
C VAL A 305 29.65 5.20 3.33
N GLY A 306 29.61 4.25 4.25
CA GLY A 306 30.78 3.82 5.01
C GLY A 306 31.09 4.68 6.23
N GLY A 307 31.70 4.04 7.24
CA GLY A 307 31.80 4.60 8.59
C GLY A 307 32.44 5.98 8.71
N LYS A 308 33.55 6.24 7.99
CA LYS A 308 34.26 7.52 8.07
C LYS A 308 33.42 8.68 7.55
N GLU A 309 32.76 8.51 6.41
CA GLU A 309 31.92 9.56 5.81
C GLU A 309 30.66 9.80 6.61
N ILE A 310 30.04 8.73 7.11
CA ILE A 310 28.86 8.78 7.98
C ILE A 310 29.15 9.61 9.24
N LEU A 311 30.22 9.28 9.97
CA LEU A 311 30.56 9.98 11.21
C LEU A 311 30.86 11.46 10.96
N LYS A 312 31.65 11.76 9.92
CA LYS A 312 31.96 13.15 9.53
C LYS A 312 30.69 13.95 9.20
N ALA A 313 29.73 13.35 8.49
CA ALA A 313 28.48 14.00 8.13
C ALA A 313 27.58 14.27 9.35
N LEU A 314 27.50 13.31 10.29
CA LEU A 314 26.73 13.49 11.53
C LEU A 314 27.37 14.51 12.48
N GLU A 315 28.70 14.56 12.57
CA GLU A 315 29.43 15.55 13.35
C GLU A 315 29.26 16.97 12.79
N ALA A 316 29.17 17.11 11.47
CA ALA A 316 28.86 18.40 10.84
C ALA A 316 27.47 18.93 11.23
N LEU A 317 26.50 18.04 11.48
CA LEU A 317 25.17 18.42 11.97
C LEU A 317 25.13 18.70 13.48
N SER A 318 26.08 18.17 14.25
CA SER A 318 26.13 18.38 15.70
C SER A 318 26.83 19.68 16.09
N SER A 319 27.64 20.23 15.18
CA SER A 319 28.26 21.55 15.30
C SER A 319 27.19 22.66 15.36
N PRO A 320 27.33 23.66 16.25
CA PRO A 320 26.31 24.68 16.53
C PRO A 320 25.98 25.59 15.35
#